data_AF-A0A443QMI7-F1
#
_entry.id   AF-A0A443QMI7-F1
#
_cell.length_a   1.000
_cell.length_b   1.000
_cell.length_c   1.000
_cell.angle_alpha   90.00
_cell.angle_beta   90.00
_cell.angle_gamma   90.00
#
_symmetry.space_group_name_H-M   'P 1'
#
loop_
_entity.id
_entity.type
_entity.pdbx_description
1 polymer ?
#
loop_
_entity_poly.entity_id
_entity_poly.type
_entity_poly.pdbx_seq_one_letter_code
_entity_poly.pdbx_strand_id
1 'polypeptide(L)' 'MTVDNEILNHFDSNDIVVSGISGRFPEADDIEQFWLKLVNGVELYTADDRRWPV' A
#
# COMPACT_ATOMS: atom_id res chain seq x y z
N MET A 1 5.66 28.87 33.32
CA MET A 1 5.18 28.14 32.14
C MET A 1 6.37 27.36 31.61
N THR A 2 6.53 26.13 32.07
CA THR A 2 7.52 25.19 31.56
C THR A 2 6.96 24.65 30.25
N VAL A 3 7.73 24.82 29.18
CA VAL A 3 7.38 24.40 27.83
C VAL A 3 7.14 22.89 27.84
N ASP A 4 6.01 22.45 27.31
CA ASP A 4 5.57 21.06 27.29
C ASP A 4 6.62 20.18 26.62
N ASN A 5 7.43 19.51 27.43
CA ASN A 5 8.43 18.54 27.02
C ASN A 5 7.78 17.17 26.68
N GLU A 6 6.49 17.17 26.32
CA GLU A 6 5.71 15.99 25.92
C GLU A 6 5.69 15.76 24.40
N ILE A 7 6.33 16.61 23.60
CA ILE A 7 6.60 16.32 22.17
C ILE A 7 7.85 15.40 22.03
N LEU A 8 8.16 14.61 23.06
CA LEU A 8 9.20 13.59 23.00
C LEU A 8 8.64 12.36 22.30
N ASN A 9 8.80 12.32 20.98
CA ASN A 9 8.94 11.14 20.14
C ASN A 9 8.22 9.88 20.66
N HIS A 10 6.95 9.71 20.29
CA HIS A 10 6.18 8.48 20.49
C HIS A 10 6.64 7.35 19.55
N PHE A 11 7.94 7.16 19.35
CA PHE A 11 8.43 6.01 18.60
C PHE A 11 8.53 4.84 19.58
N ASP A 12 7.53 3.97 19.56
CA ASP A 12 7.62 2.69 20.26
C ASP A 12 8.71 1.86 19.57
N SER A 13 9.51 1.16 20.37
CA SER A 13 10.47 0.16 19.87
C SER A 13 9.84 -0.90 18.95
N ASN A 14 8.51 -1.05 18.98
CA ASN A 14 7.75 -1.97 18.14
C ASN A 14 7.20 -1.32 16.85
N ASP A 15 7.44 -0.04 16.62
CA ASP A 15 7.00 0.63 15.39
C ASP A 15 7.75 0.07 14.19
N ILE A 16 7.00 -0.32 13.15
CA ILE A 16 7.55 -0.84 11.91
C ILE A 16 7.36 0.19 10.80
N VAL A 17 8.45 0.57 10.16
CA VAL A 17 8.45 1.45 8.99
C VAL A 17 8.50 0.63 7.72
N VAL A 18 7.54 0.87 6.82
CA VAL A 18 7.61 0.39 5.43
C VAL A 18 8.34 1.44 4.61
N SER A 19 9.65 1.22 4.37
CA SER A 19 10.49 2.17 3.65
C SER A 19 10.32 2.14 2.13
N GLY A 20 9.62 1.14 1.60
CA GLY A 20 9.36 1.00 0.17
C GLY A 20 8.52 -0.23 -0.14
N ILE A 21 7.88 -0.20 -1.30
CA ILE A 21 7.07 -1.30 -1.83
C ILE A 21 7.37 -1.48 -3.32
N SER A 22 7.40 -2.73 -3.75
CA SER A 22 7.50 -3.12 -5.15
C SER A 22 6.70 -4.40 -5.37
N GLY A 23 6.24 -4.62 -6.61
CA GLY A 23 5.45 -5.79 -6.93
C GLY A 23 4.88 -5.73 -8.35
N ARG A 24 4.37 -6.86 -8.81
CA ARG A 24 3.53 -6.94 -10.00
C ARG A 24 2.10 -7.17 -9.54
N PHE A 25 1.20 -6.26 -9.91
CA PHE A 25 -0.19 -6.32 -9.52
C PHE A 25 -1.07 -6.54 -10.76
N PRO A 26 -2.21 -7.22 -10.64
CA PRO A 26 -3.13 -7.39 -11.75
C PRO A 26 -3.50 -6.04 -12.35
N GLU A 27 -3.51 -5.98 -13.68
CA GLU A 27 -3.90 -4.79 -14.43
C GLU A 27 -3.06 -3.52 -14.08
N ALA A 28 -1.91 -3.62 -13.43
CA ALA A 28 -1.06 -2.46 -13.13
C ALA A 28 0.41 -2.76 -13.43
N ASP A 29 0.99 -1.95 -14.32
CA ASP A 29 2.38 -2.13 -14.78
C ASP A 29 3.41 -1.63 -13.75
N ASP A 30 3.00 -0.71 -12.87
CA ASP A 30 3.83 -0.10 -11.83
C ASP A 30 3.00 0.23 -10.58
N ILE A 31 3.70 0.67 -9.53
CA ILE A 31 3.07 0.98 -8.23
C ILE A 31 2.16 2.23 -8.28
N GLU A 32 2.46 3.18 -9.17
CA GLU A 32 1.66 4.41 -9.31
C GLU A 32 0.31 4.09 -9.94
N GLN A 33 0.30 3.27 -10.99
CA GLN A 33 -0.93 2.76 -11.59
C GLN A 33 -1.75 1.94 -10.60
N PHE A 34 -1.09 1.06 -9.83
CA PHE A 34 -1.76 0.28 -8.79
C PHE A 34 -2.44 1.20 -7.76
N TRP A 35 -1.73 2.20 -7.25
CA TRP A 35 -2.28 3.19 -6.33
C TRP A 35 -3.48 3.92 -6.91
N LEU A 36 -3.37 4.42 -8.15
CA LEU A 36 -4.46 5.15 -8.82
C LEU A 36 -5.70 4.27 -9.01
N LYS A 37 -5.53 2.99 -9.36
CA LYS A 37 -6.64 2.04 -9.51
C LYS A 37 -7.31 1.75 -8.17
N LEU A 38 -6.53 1.56 -7.12
CA LEU A 38 -7.05 1.34 -5.77
C LEU A 38 -7.88 2.52 -5.26
N VAL A 39 -7.35 3.74 -5.32
CA VAL A 39 -8.05 4.94 -4.79
C VAL A 39 -9.32 5.27 -5.58
N ASN A 40 -9.37 4.88 -6.86
CA ASN A 40 -10.54 5.05 -7.71
C ASN A 40 -11.53 3.87 -7.63
N GLY A 41 -11.25 2.84 -6.83
CA GLY A 41 -12.13 1.68 -6.66
C GLY A 41 -12.27 0.81 -7.91
N VAL A 42 -11.24 0.76 -8.76
CA VAL A 42 -11.22 -0.06 -9.97
C VAL A 42 -11.10 -1.54 -9.58
N GLU A 43 -11.92 -2.41 -10.17
CA GLU A 43 -11.81 -3.86 -9.98
C GLU A 43 -10.52 -4.40 -10.62
N LEU A 44 -9.72 -5.13 -9.83
CA LEU A 44 -8.44 -5.71 -10.26
C LEU A 44 -8.47 -7.24 -10.41
N TYR A 45 -9.65 -7.86 -10.27
CA TYR A 45 -9.82 -9.30 -10.43
C TYR A 45 -10.60 -9.58 -11.71
N THR A 46 -10.40 -10.76 -12.30
CA THR A 46 -11.18 -11.23 -13.44
C THR A 46 -11.61 -12.67 -13.22
N ALA A 47 -12.70 -13.06 -13.89
CA ALA A 47 -13.25 -14.42 -13.87
C ALA A 47 -13.08 -15.08 -15.25
N ASP A 48 -11.91 -14.91 -15.86
CA ASP A 48 -11.59 -15.48 -17.16
C ASP A 48 -10.75 -16.75 -17.06
N ASP A 49 -10.61 -17.44 -18.19
CA ASP A 49 -9.91 -18.71 -18.29
C ASP A 49 -8.39 -18.53 -18.43
N ARG A 50 -7.82 -17.35 -18.10
CA ARG A 50 -6.38 -17.04 -18.28
C ARG A 50 -5.47 -17.99 -17.51
N ARG A 51 -5.96 -18.58 -16.43
CA ARG A 51 -5.19 -19.53 -15.62
C ARG A 51 -5.40 -20.98 -16.04
N TRP A 52 -6.63 -21.37 -16.35
CA TRP A 52 -7.01 -22.72 -16.77
C TRP A 52 -8.18 -22.63 -17.77
N PRO A 53 -8.09 -23.28 -18.94
CA PRO A 53 -9.20 -23.38 -19.88
C PRO A 53 -10.31 -24.25 -19.31
N VAL A 54 -11.56 -23.81 -19.50
CA VAL A 54 -12.78 -24.59 -19.20
C VAL A 54 -13.10 -25.62 -20.28
#